data_AF-N8Y9A1-F1
#
_entry.id   AF-N8Y9A1-F1
#
_cell.length_a   1.000
_cell.length_b   1.000
_cell.length_c   1.000
_cell.angle_alpha   90.00
_cell.angle_beta   90.00
_cell.angle_gamma   90.00
#
_symmetry.space_group_name_H-M   'P 1'
#
loop_
_entity.id
_entity.type
_entity.pdbx_description
1 polymer ?
#
loop_
_entity_poly.entity_id
_entity_poly.type
_entity_poly.pdbx_seq_one_letter_code
_entity_poly.pdbx_strand_id
1 'polypeptide(L)'
;MSNDKSRDAMGGAAIPQSNNSAEMVKTSSPFDFILWILALALFGGALMTNQYLPAYWAPANSVWVRIGVILACIIVALGLLYATHQGKGFVRLLKDSRIELRRVTWPTKHETVTTSWQVLLVVVVAAIILWCFDYIIGWFMKFIIG
;
A
#
# COMPACT_ATOMS: atom_id res chain seq x y z
N MET A 1 -37.88 -38.91 -27.45
CA MET A 1 -36.65 -38.66 -26.66
C MET A 1 -35.75 -37.67 -27.41
N SER A 2 -35.97 -36.36 -27.26
CA SER A 2 -35.17 -35.36 -27.96
C SER A 2 -34.89 -34.17 -27.06
N ASN A 3 -33.59 -33.85 -26.93
CA ASN A 3 -33.05 -32.52 -26.66
C ASN A 3 -33.08 -31.88 -25.27
N ASP A 4 -33.01 -32.65 -24.18
CA ASP A 4 -32.69 -32.04 -22.87
C ASP A 4 -31.17 -31.92 -22.63
N LYS A 5 -30.37 -32.88 -23.12
CA LYS A 5 -28.94 -33.01 -22.81
C LYS A 5 -28.02 -31.88 -23.34
N SER A 6 -28.48 -31.06 -24.29
CA SER A 6 -27.64 -29.98 -24.86
C SER A 6 -27.66 -28.70 -24.03
N ARG A 7 -28.64 -28.53 -23.12
CA ARG A 7 -28.84 -27.31 -22.32
C ARG A 7 -27.88 -27.24 -21.15
N ASP A 8 -27.49 -28.40 -20.62
CA ASP A 8 -26.59 -28.52 -19.46
C ASP A 8 -25.11 -28.30 -19.81
N ALA A 9 -24.74 -28.39 -21.09
CA ALA A 9 -23.35 -28.24 -21.55
C ALA A 9 -22.91 -26.78 -21.71
N MET A 10 -23.84 -25.82 -21.82
CA MET A 10 -23.50 -24.39 -22.00
C MET A 10 -23.40 -23.61 -20.68
N GLY A 11 -23.83 -24.18 -19.54
CA GLY A 11 -23.82 -23.50 -18.24
C GLY A 11 -22.46 -23.53 -17.51
N GLY A 12 -21.52 -24.37 -17.96
CA GLY A 12 -20.23 -24.61 -17.30
C GLY A 12 -19.02 -23.98 -18.00
N ALA A 13 -19.21 -23.17 -19.03
CA ALA A 13 -18.10 -22.45 -19.66
C ALA A 13 -17.74 -21.24 -18.78
N ALA A 14 -16.65 -21.36 -18.02
CA ALA A 14 -16.03 -20.22 -17.33
C ALA A 14 -15.86 -19.09 -18.36
N ILE A 15 -16.61 -18.01 -18.17
CA ILE A 15 -16.56 -16.83 -19.04
C ILE A 15 -15.09 -16.37 -19.08
N PRO A 16 -14.45 -16.31 -20.26
CA PRO A 16 -13.07 -15.85 -20.34
C PRO A 16 -13.01 -14.42 -19.78
N GLN A 17 -12.32 -14.26 -18.65
CA GLN A 17 -12.04 -12.98 -17.99
C GLN A 17 -11.07 -12.17 -18.87
N SER A 18 -11.53 -11.68 -20.02
CA SER A 18 -10.73 -11.00 -21.04
C SER A 18 -10.23 -9.60 -20.65
N ASN A 19 -10.45 -9.19 -19.41
CA ASN A 19 -10.08 -7.88 -18.84
C ASN A 19 -9.60 -8.04 -17.38
N ASN A 20 -8.80 -9.06 -17.09
CA ASN A 20 -8.26 -9.20 -15.76
C ASN A 20 -7.11 -8.20 -15.55
N SER A 21 -7.40 -7.10 -14.85
CA SER A 21 -6.41 -6.08 -14.49
C SER A 21 -5.20 -6.68 -13.73
N ALA A 22 -5.40 -7.82 -13.03
CA ALA A 22 -4.32 -8.56 -12.37
C ALA A 22 -3.39 -9.30 -13.36
N GLU A 23 -3.86 -9.66 -14.55
CA GLU A 23 -3.05 -10.31 -15.59
C GLU A 23 -2.23 -9.27 -16.37
N MET A 24 -2.80 -8.08 -16.59
CA MET A 24 -2.08 -6.93 -17.16
C MET A 24 -0.86 -6.49 -16.34
N VAL A 25 -0.89 -6.73 -15.02
CA VAL A 25 0.25 -6.49 -14.11
C VAL A 25 1.31 -7.60 -14.23
N LYS A 26 0.89 -8.84 -14.53
CA LYS A 26 1.80 -9.99 -14.69
C LYS A 26 2.52 -10.00 -16.04
N THR A 27 1.91 -9.43 -17.08
CA THR A 27 2.56 -9.27 -18.39
C THR A 27 3.53 -8.10 -18.36
N SER A 28 4.82 -8.39 -18.12
CA SER A 28 5.92 -7.42 -18.21
C SER A 28 6.48 -7.37 -19.63
N SER A 29 6.35 -6.24 -20.32
CA SER A 29 7.04 -6.01 -21.59
C SER A 29 8.52 -5.66 -21.32
N PRO A 30 9.49 -6.08 -22.17
CA PRO A 30 10.89 -5.65 -22.05
C PRO A 30 11.05 -4.12 -22.07
N PHE A 31 10.15 -3.41 -22.76
CA PHE A 31 10.11 -1.95 -22.77
C PHE A 31 9.73 -1.35 -21.41
N ASP A 32 8.91 -2.04 -20.62
CA ASP A 32 8.53 -1.59 -19.28
C ASP A 32 9.72 -1.65 -18.32
N PHE A 33 10.57 -2.68 -18.45
CA PHE A 33 11.79 -2.82 -17.66
C PHE A 33 12.78 -1.68 -17.91
N ILE A 34 12.93 -1.26 -19.17
CA ILE A 34 13.77 -0.12 -19.57
C ILE A 34 13.22 1.18 -18.96
N LEU A 35 11.90 1.39 -19.03
CA LEU A 35 11.26 2.57 -18.42
C LEU A 35 11.42 2.59 -16.89
N TRP A 36 11.38 1.43 -16.24
CA TRP A 36 11.63 1.29 -14.80
C TRP A 36 13.08 1.63 -14.42
N ILE A 37 14.06 1.12 -15.16
CA ILE A 37 15.46 1.46 -14.95
C ILE A 37 15.68 2.97 -15.15
N LEU A 38 15.10 3.54 -16.22
CA LEU A 38 15.21 4.96 -16.49
C LEU A 38 14.58 5.81 -15.37
N ALA A 39 13.41 5.41 -14.86
CA ALA A 39 12.75 6.07 -13.74
C ALA A 39 13.58 5.98 -12.45
N LEU A 40 14.16 4.81 -12.14
CA LEU A 40 15.03 4.63 -10.98
C LEU A 40 16.33 5.44 -11.10
N ALA A 41 16.93 5.50 -12.29
CA ALA A 41 18.11 6.31 -12.55
C ALA A 41 17.81 7.81 -12.36
N LEU A 42 16.66 8.28 -12.87
CA LEU A 42 16.22 9.66 -12.71
C LEU A 42 15.93 10.00 -11.24
N PHE A 43 15.33 9.07 -10.50
CA PHE A 43 15.06 9.22 -9.07
C PHE A 43 16.37 9.26 -8.25
N GLY A 44 17.32 8.37 -8.54
CA GLY A 44 18.66 8.40 -7.95
C GLY A 44 19.39 9.72 -8.24
N GLY A 45 19.28 10.21 -9.49
CA GLY A 45 19.80 11.52 -9.87
C GLY A 45 19.17 12.68 -9.08
N ALA A 46 17.86 12.62 -8.80
CA ALA A 46 17.17 13.61 -7.99
C ALA A 46 17.70 13.65 -6.54
N LEU A 47 18.01 12.51 -5.92
CA LEU A 47 18.61 12.46 -4.58
C LEU A 47 20.02 13.09 -4.56
N MET A 48 20.79 12.83 -5.60
CA MET A 48 22.16 13.36 -5.76
C MET A 48 22.19 14.85 -6.12
N THR A 49 21.06 15.42 -6.55
CA THR A 49 20.94 16.82 -6.94
C THR A 49 21.34 17.77 -5.80
N ASN A 50 21.00 17.47 -4.55
CA ASN A 50 21.35 18.38 -3.45
C ASN A 50 22.87 18.45 -3.17
N GLN A 51 23.58 17.33 -3.37
CA GLN A 51 25.00 17.22 -3.05
C GLN A 51 25.91 17.73 -4.18
N TYR A 52 25.57 17.43 -5.44
CA TYR A 52 26.46 17.69 -6.58
C TYR A 52 26.07 18.94 -7.39
N LEU A 53 24.78 19.27 -7.49
CA LEU A 53 24.32 20.38 -8.33
C LEU A 53 24.92 21.76 -7.96
N PRO A 54 25.19 22.09 -6.67
CA PRO A 54 25.82 23.37 -6.31
C PRO A 54 27.25 23.53 -6.81
N ALA A 55 27.96 22.42 -7.06
CA ALA A 55 29.34 22.42 -7.54
C ALA A 55 29.44 22.63 -9.06
N TYR A 56 28.41 22.27 -9.83
CA TYR A 56 28.40 22.37 -11.30
C TYR A 56 27.61 23.57 -11.82
N TRP A 57 26.64 24.10 -11.06
CA TRP A 57 25.77 25.18 -11.55
C TRP A 57 25.53 26.26 -10.48
N ALA A 58 26.06 27.47 -10.69
CA ALA A 58 26.02 28.57 -9.72
C ALA A 58 24.59 29.00 -9.26
N PRO A 59 23.54 29.04 -10.12
CA PRO A 59 22.16 29.29 -9.70
C PRO A 59 21.58 28.20 -8.80
N ALA A 60 22.13 26.97 -8.83
CA ALA A 60 21.73 25.90 -7.93
C ALA A 60 22.23 26.12 -6.49
N ASN A 61 22.97 27.19 -6.19
CA ASN A 61 23.26 27.56 -4.81
C ASN A 61 21.97 27.96 -4.05
N SER A 62 20.98 28.52 -4.75
CA SER A 62 19.67 28.84 -4.19
C SER A 62 18.84 27.57 -3.93
N VAL A 63 18.32 27.44 -2.71
CA VAL A 63 17.49 26.30 -2.28
C VAL A 63 16.25 26.13 -3.17
N TRP A 64 15.63 27.22 -3.63
CA TRP A 64 14.44 27.19 -4.47
C TRP A 64 14.67 26.53 -5.83
N VAL A 65 15.84 26.77 -6.45
CA VAL A 65 16.21 26.17 -7.74
C VAL A 65 16.40 24.66 -7.58
N ARG A 66 17.02 24.21 -6.47
CA ARG A 66 17.18 22.78 -6.18
C ARG A 66 15.83 22.08 -6.01
N ILE A 67 14.91 22.69 -5.25
CA ILE A 67 13.55 22.16 -5.08
C ILE A 67 12.85 22.05 -6.43
N GLY A 68 12.98 23.07 -7.29
CA GLY A 68 12.41 23.05 -8.64
C GLY A 68 12.95 21.93 -9.52
N VAL A 69 14.28 21.72 -9.54
CA VAL A 69 14.92 20.64 -10.32
C VAL A 69 14.52 19.26 -9.79
N ILE A 70 14.55 19.07 -8.48
CA ILE A 70 14.14 17.80 -7.85
C ILE A 70 12.67 17.49 -8.18
N LEU A 71 11.80 18.50 -8.05
CA LEU A 71 10.38 18.34 -8.36
C LEU A 71 10.15 18.00 -9.84
N ALA A 72 10.87 18.67 -10.76
CA ALA A 72 10.82 18.37 -12.18
C ALA A 72 11.27 16.93 -12.49
N CYS A 73 12.37 16.47 -11.90
CA CYS A 73 12.83 15.09 -12.03
C CYS A 73 11.78 14.09 -11.50
N ILE A 74 11.18 14.36 -10.34
CA ILE A 74 10.13 13.50 -9.77
C ILE A 74 8.91 13.43 -10.71
N ILE A 75 8.47 14.56 -11.25
CA ILE A 75 7.33 14.61 -12.18
C ILE A 75 7.62 13.78 -13.44
N VAL A 76 8.82 13.91 -14.01
CA VAL A 76 9.21 13.14 -15.19
C VAL A 76 9.31 11.63 -14.88
N ALA A 77 9.88 11.24 -13.74
CA ALA A 77 9.90 9.84 -13.30
C ALA A 77 8.49 9.26 -13.16
N LEU A 78 7.58 10.00 -12.51
CA LEU A 78 6.19 9.57 -12.35
C LEU A 78 5.45 9.49 -13.69
N GLY A 79 5.71 10.42 -14.61
CA GLY A 79 5.18 10.37 -15.97
C GLY A 79 5.64 9.14 -16.74
N LEU A 80 6.92 8.79 -16.64
CA LEU A 80 7.49 7.59 -17.26
C LEU A 80 6.87 6.30 -16.67
N LEU A 81 6.71 6.24 -15.35
CA LEU A 81 6.06 5.11 -14.67
C LEU A 81 4.57 4.98 -15.00
N TYR A 82 3.86 6.10 -15.20
CA TYR A 82 2.48 6.08 -15.65
C TYR A 82 2.35 5.61 -17.11
N ALA A 83 3.34 5.89 -17.95
CA ALA A 83 3.35 5.44 -19.34
C ALA A 83 3.55 3.92 -19.47
N THR A 84 4.18 3.28 -18.48
CA THR A 84 4.40 1.83 -18.38
C THR A 84 3.08 1.04 -18.37
N HIS A 85 3.07 -0.15 -18.98
CA HIS A 85 1.89 -1.03 -19.03
C HIS A 85 1.36 -1.39 -17.62
N GLN A 86 2.29 -1.69 -16.71
CA GLN A 86 2.01 -1.95 -15.30
C GLN A 86 1.40 -0.73 -14.58
N GLY A 87 1.85 0.50 -14.92
CA GLY A 87 1.34 1.74 -14.33
C GLY A 87 -0.13 1.99 -14.68
N LYS A 88 -0.51 1.79 -15.95
CA LYS A 88 -1.91 1.90 -16.40
C LYS A 88 -2.79 0.82 -15.77
N GLY A 89 -2.29 -0.41 -15.65
CA GLY A 89 -2.98 -1.52 -14.97
C GLY A 89 -3.24 -1.21 -13.48
N PHE A 90 -2.24 -0.68 -12.78
CA PHE A 90 -2.36 -0.27 -11.38
C PHE A 90 -3.39 0.84 -11.18
N VAL A 91 -3.42 1.85 -12.04
CA VAL A 91 -4.42 2.93 -11.97
C VAL A 91 -5.85 2.40 -12.19
N ARG A 92 -6.01 1.40 -13.05
CA ARG A 92 -7.30 0.73 -13.24
C ARG A 92 -7.70 -0.07 -12.00
N LEU A 93 -6.78 -0.84 -11.41
CA LEU A 93 -6.99 -1.55 -10.14
C LEU A 93 -7.37 -0.60 -8.99
N LEU A 94 -6.74 0.57 -8.90
CA LEU A 94 -7.09 1.59 -7.89
C LEU A 94 -8.52 2.11 -8.07
N LYS A 95 -8.95 2.33 -9.33
CA LYS A 95 -10.33 2.73 -9.63
C LYS A 95 -11.32 1.64 -9.25
N ASP A 96 -11.04 0.40 -9.64
CA ASP A 96 -11.88 -0.76 -9.33
C ASP A 96 -11.95 -0.99 -7.81
N SER A 97 -10.83 -0.87 -7.10
CA SER A 97 -10.75 -0.96 -5.64
C SER A 97 -11.57 0.12 -4.94
N ARG A 98 -11.61 1.35 -5.48
CA ARG A 98 -12.46 2.41 -4.92
C ARG A 98 -13.95 2.15 -5.08
N ILE A 99 -14.36 1.48 -6.15
CA ILE A 99 -15.75 1.07 -6.36
C ILE A 99 -16.11 -0.03 -5.35
N GLU A 100 -15.21 -0.97 -5.11
CA GLU A 100 -15.40 -2.05 -4.13
C GLU A 100 -15.38 -1.53 -2.68
N LEU A 101 -14.50 -0.57 -2.36
CA LEU A 101 -14.47 0.12 -1.06
C LEU A 101 -15.79 0.82 -0.71
N ARG A 102 -16.57 1.24 -1.70
CA ARG A 102 -17.91 1.81 -1.46
C ARG A 102 -18.95 0.76 -1.12
N ARG A 103 -18.69 -0.52 -1.45
CA ARG A 103 -19.54 -1.66 -1.07
C ARG A 103 -19.19 -2.19 0.32
N VAL A 104 -18.07 -1.77 0.89
CA VAL A 104 -17.75 -2.01 2.30
C VAL A 104 -18.73 -1.22 3.14
N THR A 105 -19.77 -1.90 3.62
CA THR A 105 -20.68 -1.39 4.63
C THR A 105 -19.88 -1.25 5.92
N TRP A 106 -19.31 -0.07 6.14
CA TRP A 106 -18.60 0.21 7.37
C TRP A 106 -19.56 0.00 8.55
N PRO A 107 -19.12 -0.76 9.57
CA PRO A 107 -19.95 -1.04 10.73
C PRO A 107 -20.41 0.27 11.36
N THR A 108 -21.62 0.26 11.92
CA THR A 108 -22.18 1.46 12.52
C THR A 108 -21.33 1.89 13.72
N LYS A 109 -21.38 3.18 14.08
CA LYS A 109 -20.62 3.69 15.25
C LYS A 109 -20.98 2.93 16.53
N HIS A 110 -22.23 2.46 16.65
CA HIS A 110 -22.69 1.71 17.82
C HIS A 110 -22.06 0.32 17.93
N GLU A 111 -21.93 -0.41 16.82
CA GLU A 111 -21.28 -1.73 16.79
C GLU A 111 -19.78 -1.60 17.11
N THR A 112 -19.14 -0.60 16.50
CA THR A 112 -17.71 -0.31 16.73
C THR A 112 -17.43 -0.01 18.20
N VAL A 113 -18.22 0.87 18.83
CA VAL A 113 -18.05 1.25 20.23
C VAL A 113 -18.32 0.07 21.17
N THR A 114 -19.30 -0.77 20.85
CA THR A 114 -19.63 -1.96 21.65
C THR A 114 -18.43 -2.89 21.74
N THR A 115 -17.81 -3.21 20.60
CA THR A 115 -16.63 -4.07 20.56
C THR A 115 -15.41 -3.40 21.20
N SER A 116 -15.20 -2.08 20.98
CA SER A 116 -14.09 -1.36 21.62
C SER A 116 -14.22 -1.32 23.15
N TRP A 117 -15.43 -1.16 23.70
CA TRP A 117 -15.65 -1.17 25.14
C TRP A 117 -15.41 -2.55 25.76
N GLN A 118 -15.82 -3.62 25.07
CA GLN A 118 -15.51 -5.00 25.49
C GLN A 118 -14.00 -5.25 25.55
N VAL A 119 -13.25 -4.84 24.52
CA VAL A 119 -11.79 -4.96 24.51
C VAL A 119 -11.16 -4.11 25.62
N LEU A 120 -11.64 -2.88 25.83
CA LEU A 120 -11.16 -2.01 26.90
C LEU A 120 -11.35 -2.64 28.28
N LEU A 121 -12.50 -3.25 28.55
CA LEU A 121 -12.76 -3.99 29.79
C LEU A 121 -11.74 -5.10 30.01
N VAL A 122 -11.45 -5.91 28.99
CA VAL A 122 -10.46 -6.99 29.08
C VAL A 122 -9.07 -6.44 29.36
N VAL A 123 -8.68 -5.34 28.70
CA VAL A 123 -7.38 -4.68 28.93
C VAL A 123 -7.26 -4.14 30.36
N VAL A 124 -8.32 -3.52 30.90
CA VAL A 124 -8.34 -3.01 32.28
C VAL A 124 -8.21 -4.15 33.29
N VAL A 125 -8.94 -5.26 33.09
CA VAL A 125 -8.82 -6.44 33.95
C VAL A 125 -7.41 -7.02 33.91
N ALA A 126 -6.84 -7.18 32.71
CA ALA A 126 -5.47 -7.68 32.55
C ALA A 126 -4.44 -6.74 33.22
N ALA A 127 -4.60 -5.42 33.09
CA ALA A 127 -3.73 -4.44 33.72
C ALA A 127 -3.77 -4.52 35.25
N ILE A 128 -4.97 -4.67 35.85
CA ILE A 128 -5.12 -4.83 37.31
C ILE A 128 -4.47 -6.13 37.80
N ILE A 129 -4.62 -7.24 37.06
CA ILE A 129 -4.01 -8.52 37.42
C ILE A 129 -2.49 -8.43 37.39
N LEU A 130 -1.92 -7.88 36.32
CA LEU A 130 -0.47 -7.69 36.21
C LEU A 130 0.06 -6.77 37.30
N TRP A 131 -0.62 -5.64 37.53
CA TRP A 131 -0.29 -4.70 38.60
C TRP A 131 -0.26 -5.41 39.97
N CYS A 132 -1.27 -6.22 40.30
CA CYS A 132 -1.29 -7.02 41.53
C CYS A 132 -0.10 -7.98 41.62
N PHE A 133 0.23 -8.66 40.52
CA PHE A 133 1.36 -9.58 40.44
C PHE A 133 2.69 -8.86 40.68
N ASP A 134 2.87 -7.67 40.11
CA ASP A 134 4.03 -6.81 40.33
C ASP A 134 4.18 -6.43 41.82
N TYR A 135 3.09 -6.11 42.53
CA TYR A 135 3.13 -5.86 43.97
C TYR A 135 3.55 -7.10 44.77
N ILE A 136 3.01 -8.28 44.42
CA ILE A 136 3.31 -9.53 45.11
C ILE A 136 4.79 -9.89 44.94
N ILE A 137 5.31 -9.81 43.71
CA ILE A 137 6.73 -10.06 43.43
C ILE A 137 7.60 -9.04 44.16
N GLY A 138 7.24 -7.75 44.13
CA GLY A 138 7.98 -6.71 44.81
C GLY A 138 8.00 -6.90 46.34
N TRP A 139 6.89 -7.32 46.93
CA TRP A 139 6.81 -7.67 48.35
C TRP A 139 7.67 -8.90 48.68
N PHE A 140 7.61 -9.95 47.85
CA PHE A 140 8.41 -11.16 48.03
C PHE A 140 9.91 -10.87 47.94
N MET A 141 10.34 -10.03 46.99
CA MET A 141 11.75 -9.63 46.90
C MET A 141 12.22 -8.79 48.08
N LYS A 142 11.36 -7.95 48.66
CA LYS A 142 11.70 -7.26 49.92
C LYS A 142 11.91 -8.22 51.08
N PHE A 143 11.21 -9.36 51.10
CA PHE A 143 11.39 -10.41 52.11
C PHE A 143 12.69 -11.22 51.91
N ILE A 144 13.23 -11.24 50.69
CA ILE A 144 14.43 -12.01 50.34
C ILE A 144 15.72 -11.20 50.47
N ILE A 145 15.67 -9.90 50.17
CA ILE A 145 16.80 -8.96 50.22
C ILE A 145 16.85 -8.20 51.56
N GLY A 146 15.73 -8.15 52.28
CA GLY A 146 15.65 -7.71 53.67
C GLY A 146 16.05 -8.81 54.63
#